data_AF-A0A543K6H3-F1
#
_entry.id   AF-A0A543K6H3-F1
#
_cell.length_a   1.000
_cell.length_b   1.000
_cell.length_c   1.000
_cell.angle_alpha   90.00
_cell.angle_beta   90.00
_cell.angle_gamma   90.00
#
_symmetry.space_group_name_H-M   'P 1'
#
loop_
_entity.id
_entity.type
_entity.pdbx_description
1 polymer ?
#
loop_
_entity_poly.entity_id
_entity_poly.type
_entity_poly.pdbx_seq_one_letter_code
_entity_poly.pdbx_strand_id
1 'polypeptide(L)'
;MDLTRLARRQQGVVSREQALGCGMTPAQIKWRLTRGDWRTIHRCVYLTNSGKVEWKARARAALLRAGPGSAPALESAAHLWGLERAAPTTITVAVPRQRHRLPVAGMEVAGASRWTP
;
A
#
# COMPACT_ATOMS: atom_id res chain seq x y z
N MET A 1 -9.99 -14.64 -7.31
CA MET A 1 -8.51 -14.55 -7.42
C MET A 1 -7.93 -15.11 -6.12
N ASP A 2 -6.90 -15.96 -6.18
CA ASP A 2 -6.23 -16.46 -4.98
C ASP A 2 -5.42 -15.34 -4.28
N LEU A 3 -5.54 -15.28 -2.95
CA LEU A 3 -4.87 -14.30 -2.09
C LEU A 3 -3.35 -14.34 -2.22
N THR A 4 -2.76 -15.55 -2.30
CA THR A 4 -1.31 -15.70 -2.37
C THR A 4 -0.78 -15.10 -3.66
N ARG A 5 -1.48 -15.36 -4.78
CA ARG A 5 -1.18 -14.74 -6.07
C ARG A 5 -1.35 -13.23 -6.05
N LEU A 6 -2.40 -12.70 -5.41
CA LEU A 6 -2.62 -11.27 -5.27
C LEU A 6 -1.49 -10.61 -4.46
N ALA A 7 -1.17 -11.17 -3.30
CA ALA A 7 -0.11 -10.67 -2.43
C ALA A 7 1.24 -10.63 -3.18
N ARG A 8 1.62 -11.69 -3.91
CA ARG A 8 2.86 -11.69 -4.72
C ARG A 8 2.91 -10.53 -5.73
N ARG A 9 1.80 -10.26 -6.43
CA ARG A 9 1.71 -9.13 -7.37
C ARG A 9 1.78 -7.76 -6.70
N GLN A 10 1.36 -7.69 -5.44
CA GLN A 10 1.35 -6.48 -4.63
C GLN A 10 2.48 -6.46 -3.59
N GLN A 11 3.65 -7.03 -3.90
CA GLN A 11 4.83 -6.94 -3.02
C GLN A 11 4.58 -7.47 -1.59
N GLY A 12 3.74 -8.50 -1.46
CA GLY A 12 3.33 -9.08 -0.19
C GLY A 12 2.31 -8.25 0.60
N VAL A 13 1.73 -7.20 0.03
CA VAL A 13 0.79 -6.31 0.74
C VAL A 13 -0.62 -6.45 0.20
N VAL A 14 -1.60 -6.53 1.11
CA VAL A 14 -3.03 -6.61 0.78
C VAL A 14 -3.85 -5.68 1.67
N SER A 15 -4.98 -5.18 1.16
CA SER A 15 -5.98 -4.52 1.99
C SER A 15 -6.89 -5.55 2.67
N ARG A 16 -7.57 -5.13 3.74
CA ARG A 16 -8.62 -5.94 4.38
C ARG A 16 -9.71 -6.34 3.39
N GLU A 17 -10.15 -5.39 2.56
CA GLU A 17 -11.16 -5.63 1.52
C GLU A 17 -10.70 -6.70 0.52
N GLN A 18 -9.45 -6.62 0.06
CA GLN A 18 -8.86 -7.61 -0.83
C GLN A 18 -8.79 -8.99 -0.18
N ALA A 19 -8.37 -9.07 1.09
CA ALA A 19 -8.30 -10.34 1.82
C ALA A 19 -9.69 -10.99 1.95
N LEU A 20 -10.71 -10.20 2.32
CA LEU A 20 -12.09 -10.67 2.38
C LEU A 20 -12.63 -11.07 1.01
N GLY A 21 -12.35 -10.28 -0.04
CA GLY A 21 -12.73 -10.58 -1.42
C GLY A 21 -12.03 -11.82 -1.99
N CYS A 22 -10.93 -12.26 -1.40
CA CYS A 22 -10.26 -13.53 -1.70
C CYS A 22 -10.76 -14.70 -0.84
N GLY A 23 -11.84 -14.51 -0.05
CA GLY A 23 -12.47 -15.57 0.74
C GLY A 23 -11.94 -15.73 2.17
N MET A 24 -11.08 -14.84 2.66
CA MET A 24 -10.70 -14.87 4.08
C MET A 24 -11.84 -14.36 4.97
N THR A 25 -11.91 -14.88 6.19
CA THR A 25 -12.77 -14.32 7.24
C THR A 25 -12.03 -13.29 8.10
N PRO A 26 -12.74 -12.36 8.75
CA PRO A 26 -12.13 -11.45 9.72
C PRO A 26 -11.36 -12.17 10.83
N ALA A 27 -11.84 -13.34 11.26
CA ALA A 27 -11.19 -14.17 12.28
C ALA A 27 -9.86 -14.73 11.78
N GLN A 28 -9.79 -15.23 10.54
CA GLN A 28 -8.53 -15.69 9.94
C GLN A 28 -7.51 -14.56 9.80
N ILE A 29 -7.94 -13.36 9.41
CA ILE A 29 -7.07 -12.17 9.34
C ILE A 29 -6.54 -11.84 10.74
N LYS A 30 -7.42 -11.76 11.74
CA LYS A 30 -7.02 -11.48 13.13
C LYS A 30 -6.02 -12.53 13.63
N TRP A 31 -6.28 -13.82 13.39
CA TRP A 31 -5.42 -14.91 13.80
C TRP A 31 -4.01 -14.81 13.19
N ARG A 32 -3.89 -14.50 11.89
CA ARG A 32 -2.59 -14.29 11.24
C ARG A 32 -1.84 -13.07 11.78
N LEU A 33 -2.55 -12.00 12.12
CA LEU A 33 -1.97 -10.82 12.76
C LEU A 33 -1.47 -11.14 14.18
N THR A 34 -2.26 -11.88 14.97
CA THR A 34 -1.91 -12.26 16.34
C THR A 34 -0.72 -13.22 16.39
N ARG A 35 -0.60 -14.16 15.43
CA ARG A 35 0.55 -15.07 15.34
C ARG A 35 1.81 -14.42 14.78
N GLY A 36 1.73 -13.19 14.26
CA GLY A 36 2.86 -12.49 13.66
C GLY A 36 3.19 -12.93 12.22
N ASP A 37 2.41 -13.84 11.64
CA ASP A 37 2.53 -14.22 10.22
C ASP A 37 2.26 -13.01 9.32
N TRP A 38 1.32 -12.17 9.74
CA TRP A 38 0.95 -10.92 9.07
C TRP A 38 1.25 -9.72 9.97
N ARG A 39 1.55 -8.58 9.35
CA ARG A 39 1.84 -7.32 10.06
C ARG A 39 1.00 -6.18 9.52
N THR A 40 0.49 -5.34 10.41
CA THR A 40 -0.21 -4.10 10.01
C THR A 40 0.82 -3.05 9.60
N ILE A 41 0.75 -2.57 8.34
CA ILE A 41 1.55 -1.42 7.87
C ILE A 41 0.76 -0.13 8.05
N HIS A 42 -0.51 -0.14 7.62
CA HIS A 42 -1.47 0.95 7.83
C HIS A 42 -2.82 0.36 8.28
N ARG A 43 -3.72 1.21 8.77
CA ARG A 43 -5.07 0.76 9.14
C ARG A 43 -5.74 0.06 7.95
N CYS A 44 -6.12 -1.21 8.17
CA CYS A 44 -6.70 -2.12 7.17
C CYS A 44 -5.78 -2.50 5.99
N VAL A 45 -4.46 -2.36 6.13
CA VAL A 45 -3.47 -2.74 5.12
C VAL A 45 -2.36 -3.56 5.78
N TYR A 46 -2.12 -4.75 5.24
CA TYR A 46 -1.31 -5.78 5.89
C TYR A 46 -0.19 -6.29 4.98
N LEU A 47 0.99 -6.50 5.56
CA LEU A 47 2.03 -7.35 5.00
C LEU A 47 1.67 -8.81 5.31
N THR A 48 1.71 -9.68 4.30
CA THR A 48 1.35 -11.10 4.41
C THR A 48 2.52 -12.00 4.77
N ASN A 49 3.60 -11.43 5.31
CA ASN A 49 4.77 -12.14 5.82
C ASN A 49 5.35 -11.40 7.04
N SER A 50 6.24 -12.08 7.76
CA SER A 50 6.91 -11.59 8.97
C SER A 50 8.23 -10.85 8.69
N GLY A 51 8.62 -10.71 7.42
CA GLY A 51 9.91 -10.17 7.01
C GLY A 51 10.06 -8.65 7.22
N LYS A 52 11.22 -8.13 6.80
CA LYS A 52 11.48 -6.69 6.75
C LYS A 52 10.52 -6.04 5.76
N VAL A 53 9.95 -4.90 6.15
CA VAL A 53 9.09 -4.11 5.25
C VAL A 53 9.98 -3.37 4.25
N GLU A 54 10.10 -3.91 3.04
CA GLU A 54 10.83 -3.27 1.96
C GLU A 54 10.15 -1.97 1.51
N TRP A 55 10.92 -1.07 0.87
CA TRP A 55 10.39 0.19 0.35
C TRP A 55 9.22 -0.04 -0.61
N LYS A 56 9.32 -1.02 -1.52
CA LYS A 56 8.25 -1.36 -2.48
C LYS A 56 6.96 -1.82 -1.78
N ALA A 57 7.09 -2.54 -0.66
CA ALA A 57 5.95 -2.91 0.18
C ALA A 57 5.33 -1.69 0.86
N ARG A 58 6.14 -0.76 1.39
CA ARG A 58 5.65 0.51 1.93
C ARG A 58 4.91 1.34 0.88
N ALA A 59 5.48 1.48 -0.32
CA ALA A 59 4.86 2.18 -1.44
C ALA A 59 3.51 1.58 -1.82
N ARG A 60 3.44 0.24 -1.93
CA ARG A 60 2.18 -0.46 -2.20
C ARG A 60 1.15 -0.28 -1.08
N ALA A 61 1.59 -0.32 0.17
CA ALA A 61 0.71 -0.12 1.31
C ALA A 61 0.09 1.29 1.31
N ALA A 62 0.87 2.31 0.97
CA ALA A 62 0.40 3.68 0.84
C ALA A 62 -0.66 3.82 -0.27
N LEU A 63 -0.47 3.18 -1.42
CA LEU A 63 -1.46 3.15 -2.51
C LEU A 63 -2.76 2.47 -2.09
N LEU A 64 -2.69 1.32 -1.42
CA LEU A 64 -3.88 0.64 -0.91
C LEU A 64 -4.60 1.46 0.16
N ARG A 65 -3.84 2.21 0.96
CA ARG A 65 -4.38 3.11 1.99
C ARG A 65 -5.05 4.35 1.39
N ALA A 66 -4.45 4.95 0.36
CA ALA A 66 -5.03 6.05 -0.42
C ALA A 66 -6.26 5.59 -1.22
N GLY A 67 -6.22 4.34 -1.66
CA GLY A 67 -7.28 3.61 -2.35
C GLY A 67 -7.36 3.89 -3.86
N PRO A 68 -8.44 3.44 -4.51
CA PRO A 68 -8.58 3.48 -5.97
C PRO A 68 -8.33 4.86 -6.60
N GLY A 69 -7.65 4.86 -7.74
CA GLY A 69 -7.29 6.07 -8.49
C GLY A 69 -6.09 6.83 -7.94
N SER A 70 -5.43 6.32 -6.89
CA SER A 70 -4.18 6.88 -6.40
C SER A 70 -2.97 6.34 -7.18
N ALA A 71 -1.92 7.16 -7.28
CA ALA A 71 -0.68 6.82 -7.98
C ALA A 71 0.54 7.36 -7.23
N PRO A 72 1.72 6.73 -7.32
CA PRO A 72 2.97 7.30 -6.80
C PRO A 72 3.23 8.67 -7.44
N ALA A 73 3.82 9.59 -6.68
CA ALA A 73 4.13 10.94 -7.14
C ALA A 73 5.54 11.37 -6.70
N LEU A 74 6.05 12.44 -7.34
CA LEU A 74 7.36 13.05 -7.03
C LEU A 74 8.49 12.01 -6.97
N GLU A 75 9.38 12.11 -5.98
CA GLU A 75 10.52 11.22 -5.74
C GLU A 75 10.11 9.74 -5.66
N SER A 76 8.91 9.45 -5.13
CA SER A 76 8.40 8.07 -5.09
C SER A 76 8.08 7.52 -6.48
N ALA A 77 7.60 8.36 -7.40
CA ALA A 77 7.48 7.99 -8.81
C ALA A 77 8.87 7.89 -9.46
N ALA A 78 9.73 8.88 -9.28
CA ALA A 78 11.08 8.88 -9.85
C ALA A 78 11.86 7.60 -9.47
N HIS A 79 11.81 7.20 -8.20
CA HIS A 79 12.44 5.98 -7.73
C HIS A 79 11.83 4.70 -8.35
N LEU A 80 10.49 4.63 -8.45
CA LEU A 80 9.83 3.46 -9.05
C LEU A 80 10.14 3.28 -10.53
N TRP A 81 10.35 4.37 -11.25
CA TRP A 81 10.69 4.39 -12.67
C TRP A 81 12.20 4.30 -12.92
N GLY A 82 13.01 4.17 -11.86
CA GLY A 82 14.47 4.06 -11.96
C GLY A 82 15.19 5.36 -12.31
N LEU A 83 14.48 6.50 -12.25
CA LEU A 83 15.06 7.84 -12.45
C LEU A 83 15.88 8.27 -11.23
N GLU A 84 15.54 7.77 -10.04
CA GLU A 84 16.31 7.96 -8.80
C GLU A 84 16.79 6.63 -8.22
N ARG A 85 18.08 6.55 -7.92
CA ARG A 85 18.71 5.35 -7.33
C ARG A 85 18.37 5.18 -5.85
N ALA A 86 18.33 6.28 -5.09
CA ALA A 86 18.01 6.24 -3.67
C ALA A 86 16.51 6.14 -3.47
N ALA A 87 16.09 5.29 -2.54
CA ALA A 87 14.68 5.17 -2.19
C ALA A 87 14.31 6.28 -1.19
N PRO A 88 13.28 7.12 -1.45
CA PRO A 88 12.91 8.20 -0.55
C PRO A 88 12.41 7.65 0.79
N THR A 89 12.64 8.39 1.87
CA THR A 89 12.19 8.01 3.21
C THR A 89 10.67 8.08 3.32
N THR A 90 10.07 9.11 2.74
CA THR A 90 8.63 9.39 2.66
C THR A 90 8.04 8.83 1.36
N ILE A 91 6.86 8.20 1.47
CA ILE A 91 6.11 7.76 0.30
C ILE A 91 5.12 8.85 -0.12
N THR A 92 5.30 9.40 -1.30
CA THR A 92 4.41 10.43 -1.85
C THR A 92 3.41 9.81 -2.83
N VAL A 93 2.12 10.07 -2.61
CA VAL A 93 1.02 9.53 -3.39
C VAL A 93 0.10 10.65 -3.87
N ALA A 94 -0.18 10.71 -5.17
CA ALA A 94 -1.25 11.52 -5.74
C ALA A 94 -2.60 10.85 -5.53
N VAL A 95 -3.62 11.61 -5.10
CA VAL A 95 -4.99 11.10 -4.90
C VAL A 95 -6.03 11.92 -5.68
N PRO A 96 -7.16 11.31 -6.10
CA PRO A 96 -8.26 12.04 -6.72
C PRO A 96 -8.85 13.10 -5.78
N ARG A 97 -9.19 14.28 -6.33
CA ARG A 97 -9.69 15.46 -5.58
C ARG A 97 -10.88 15.19 -4.65
N GLN A 98 -11.73 14.22 -4.97
CA GLN A 98 -12.95 13.94 -4.22
C GLN A 98 -12.73 13.10 -2.95
N ARG A 99 -11.50 12.65 -2.66
CA ARG A 99 -11.20 11.88 -1.45
C ARG A 99 -10.70 12.77 -0.32
N HIS A 100 -11.43 12.78 0.80
CA HIS A 100 -11.02 13.43 2.04
C HIS A 100 -9.76 12.78 2.63
N ARG A 101 -8.87 13.63 3.15
CA ARG A 101 -7.50 13.32 3.59
C ARG A 101 -7.48 12.81 5.03
N LEU A 102 -6.68 11.79 5.30
CA LEU A 102 -6.18 11.50 6.65
C LEU A 102 -4.66 11.45 6.60
N PRO A 103 -3.95 12.27 7.40
CA PRO A 103 -2.49 12.17 7.52
C PRO A 103 -2.10 10.77 8.02
N VAL A 104 -1.05 10.19 7.44
CA VAL A 104 -0.46 8.93 7.89
C VAL A 104 1.04 9.11 7.98
N ALA A 105 1.65 8.75 9.12
CA ALA A 105 3.09 8.89 9.32
C ALA A 105 3.88 8.17 8.21
N GLY A 106 4.88 8.86 7.64
CA GLY A 106 5.70 8.37 6.53
C GLY A 106 5.05 8.41 5.14
N MET A 107 3.88 9.04 5.02
CA MET A 107 3.15 9.22 3.76
C MET A 107 2.84 10.69 3.53
N GLU A 108 3.17 11.19 2.34
CA GLU A 108 2.76 12.51 1.86
C GLU A 108 1.73 12.38 0.75
N VAL A 109 0.75 13.28 0.72
CA VAL A 109 -0.33 13.27 -0.28
C VAL A 109 -0.20 14.47 -1.19
N ALA A 110 0.15 14.24 -2.45
CA ALA A 110 0.14 15.25 -3.48
C ALA A 110 -1.29 15.45 -4.02
N GLY A 111 -1.75 16.69 -4.12
CA GLY A 111 -3.01 17.00 -4.77
C GLY A 111 -2.87 16.85 -6.29
N ALA A 112 -3.69 16.02 -6.93
CA ALA A 112 -3.68 15.91 -8.38
C ALA A 112 -4.37 17.13 -9.04
N SER A 113 -3.60 18.10 -9.55
CA SER A 113 -4.07 19.10 -10.50
C SER A 113 -3.81 18.59 -11.92
N ARG A 114 -4.88 18.24 -12.65
CA ARG A 114 -4.93 17.83 -14.07
C ARG A 114 -3.70 17.05 -14.58
N TRP A 115 -3.78 15.73 -14.53
CA TRP A 115 -2.96 14.84 -15.35
C TRP A 115 -3.86 14.29 -16.46
N THR A 116 -3.68 14.76 -17.70
CA THR A 116 -4.26 14.17 -18.91
C THR A 116 -3.14 13.44 -19.65
N PRO A 117 -3.32 12.15 -20.00
CA PRO A 117 -2.29 11.32 -20.62
C PRO A 117 -1.95 11.78 -22.04
#